data_AF-A0A3S0RMP9-F1
#
_entry.id   AF-A0A3S0RMP9-F1
#
_cell.length_a   1.000
_cell.length_b   1.000
_cell.length_c   1.000
_cell.angle_alpha   90.00
_cell.angle_beta   90.00
_cell.angle_gamma   90.00
#
_symmetry.space_group_name_H-M   'P 1'
#
loop_
_entity.id
_entity.type
_entity.pdbx_description
1 polymer ?
#
loop_
_entity_poly.entity_id
_entity_poly.type
_entity_poly.pdbx_seq_one_letter_code
_entity_poly.pdbx_strand_id
1 'polypeptide(L)' 'MMTTFTISRLHTTQGIYRLSGEWTMSDSSNGSLSNGLNIHTIDVMGTDGWLALKQESNTELIDKLRDEIVLHLQSKQ' A
#
# COMPACT_ATOMS: atom_id res chain seq x y z
N MET A 1 -0.91 1.64 16.87
CA MET A 1 0.52 1.25 16.86
C MET A 1 1.02 1.26 15.41
N MET A 2 2.31 1.53 15.18
CA MET A 2 2.93 1.34 13.87
C MET A 2 3.26 -0.13 13.66
N THR A 3 2.76 -0.70 12.57
CA THR A 3 2.97 -2.10 12.20
C THR A 3 3.63 -2.17 10.83
N THR A 4 4.74 -2.90 10.72
CA THR A 4 5.37 -3.20 9.43
C THR A 4 4.50 -4.17 8.65
N PHE A 5 4.31 -3.94 7.36
CA PHE A 5 3.57 -4.83 6.49
C PHE A 5 4.41 -5.27 5.28
N THR A 6 4.05 -6.44 4.74
CA THR A 6 4.54 -6.92 3.45
C THR A 6 3.38 -7.57 2.73
N ILE A 7 3.01 -7.02 1.57
CA ILE A 7 2.00 -7.56 0.67
C ILE A 7 2.72 -8.18 -0.52
N SER A 8 2.72 -9.51 -0.59
CA SER A 8 3.37 -10.25 -1.69
C SER A 8 2.61 -10.13 -3.02
N ARG A 9 1.29 -9.91 -2.95
CA ARG A 9 0.43 -9.75 -4.12
C ARG A 9 -0.85 -9.01 -3.74
N LEU A 10 -1.00 -7.80 -4.26
CA LEU A 10 -2.21 -6.99 -4.20
C LEU A 10 -2.79 -6.93 -5.61
N HIS A 11 -4.00 -7.46 -5.79
CA HIS A 11 -4.73 -7.31 -7.05
C HIS A 11 -5.50 -6.01 -7.01
N THR A 12 -5.24 -5.12 -7.95
CA THR A 12 -5.95 -3.85 -8.11
C THR A 12 -6.43 -3.70 -9.54
N THR A 13 -7.26 -2.68 -9.78
CA THR A 13 -7.71 -2.32 -11.13
C THR A 13 -6.55 -1.87 -12.03
N GLN A 14 -5.48 -1.37 -11.44
CA GLN A 14 -4.30 -0.84 -12.13
C GLN A 14 -3.23 -1.92 -12.40
N GLY A 15 -3.35 -3.10 -11.78
CA GLY A 15 -2.42 -4.20 -11.96
C GLY A 15 -2.24 -5.06 -10.72
N ILE A 16 -1.17 -5.85 -10.71
CA ILE A 16 -0.79 -6.66 -9.56
C ILE A 16 0.46 -6.06 -8.95
N TYR A 17 0.40 -5.74 -7.66
CA TYR A 17 1.48 -5.06 -6.96
C TYR A 17 2.05 -5.91 -5.82
N ARG A 18 3.35 -5.71 -5.56
CA ARG A 18 4.04 -6.17 -4.36
C ARG A 18 4.56 -4.94 -3.64
N LEU A 19 4.37 -4.87 -2.33
CA LEU A 19 4.69 -3.67 -1.57
C LEU A 19 4.99 -3.97 -0.11
N SER A 20 5.90 -3.19 0.46
CA SER A 20 6.26 -3.25 1.88
C SER A 20 6.37 -1.85 2.45
N GLY A 21 6.16 -1.74 3.76
CA GLY A 21 6.10 -0.44 4.42
C GLY A 21 5.69 -0.53 5.86
N GLU A 22 5.29 0.62 6.38
CA GLU A 22 4.77 0.79 7.72
C GLU A 22 3.37 1.38 7.64
N TRP A 23 2.46 0.83 8.45
CA TRP A 23 1.10 1.30 8.55
C TRP A 23 0.74 1.54 10.01
N THR A 24 0.12 2.68 10.28
CA THR A 24 -0.44 3.00 11.59
C THR A 24 -1.95 2.96 11.49
N MET A 25 -2.55 2.00 12.18
CA MET A 25 -3.97 2.08 12.49
C MET A 25 -4.12 2.96 13.73
N SER A 26 -4.67 4.15 13.51
CA SER A 26 -5.03 5.07 14.58
C SER A 26 -6.55 5.09 14.67
N ASP A 27 -7.07 4.50 15.75
CA ASP A 27 -8.46 4.73 16.16
C ASP A 27 -8.57 6.18 16.63
N SER A 28 -8.81 7.09 15.69
CA SER A 28 -9.15 8.44 16.05
C SER A 28 -10.56 8.42 16.63
N SER A 29 -10.63 8.49 17.96
CA SER A 29 -11.83 8.73 18.76
C SER A 29 -12.61 10.00 18.37
N ASN A 30 -12.13 10.76 17.38
CA ASN A 30 -12.74 11.97 16.82
C ASN A 30 -13.22 11.82 15.35
N GLY A 31 -13.43 10.60 14.84
CA GLY A 31 -14.17 10.37 13.59
C GLY A 31 -13.42 10.69 12.29
N SER A 32 -12.12 11.00 12.34
CA SER A 32 -11.26 11.12 11.17
C SER A 32 -10.14 10.08 11.23
N LEU A 33 -10.33 8.98 10.51
CA LEU A 33 -9.37 7.87 10.47
C LEU A 33 -8.11 8.31 9.70
N SER A 34 -7.13 8.85 10.40
CA SER A 34 -5.83 9.24 9.83
C SER A 34 -4.92 8.01 9.78
N ASN A 35 -5.08 7.20 8.72
CA ASN A 35 -4.20 6.06 8.47
C ASN A 35 -2.85 6.56 7.93
N GLY A 36 -1.85 6.55 8.80
CA GLY A 36 -0.46 6.77 8.41
C GLY A 36 0.03 5.57 7.60
N LEU A 37 0.11 5.73 6.27
CA LEU A 37 0.67 4.73 5.37
C LEU A 37 2.00 5.26 4.82
N ASN A 38 3.09 4.56 5.14
CA ASN A 38 4.41 4.80 4.59
C ASN A 38 4.82 3.58 3.76
N ILE A 39 5.03 3.78 2.46
CA ILE A 39 5.44 2.72 1.54
C ILE A 39 6.95 2.84 1.34
N HIS A 40 7.68 1.77 1.61
CA HIS A 40 9.12 1.71 1.41
C HIS A 40 9.49 1.12 0.05
N THR A 41 8.75 0.10 -0.39
CA THR A 41 8.97 -0.51 -1.70
C THR A 41 7.65 -0.78 -2.39
N ILE A 42 7.64 -0.62 -3.71
CA ILE A 42 6.52 -0.95 -4.57
C ILE A 42 7.04 -1.51 -5.88
N ASP A 43 6.57 -2.69 -6.23
CA ASP A 43 6.82 -3.35 -7.50
C ASP A 43 5.48 -3.65 -8.19
N VAL A 44 5.47 -3.62 -9.52
CA VAL A 44 4.33 -4.05 -10.35
C VAL A 44 4.69 -5.32 -11.11
N MET A 45 3.74 -6.22 -11.26
CA MET A 45 3.89 -7.41 -12.10
C MET A 45 3.85 -7.00 -13.58
N GLY A 46 4.97 -7.17 -14.28
CA GLY A 46 5.07 -7.12 -15.73
C GLY A 46 5.03 -8.51 -16.36
N THR A 47 5.34 -8.58 -17.65
CA THR A 47 5.42 -9.83 -18.43
C THR A 47 6.53 -10.75 -17.93
N ASP A 48 7.68 -10.16 -17.59
CA ASP A 48 8.91 -10.87 -17.23
C ASP A 48 9.15 -10.94 -15.72
N GLY A 49 8.13 -10.60 -14.92
CA GLY A 49 8.18 -10.61 -13.46
C GLY A 49 7.99 -9.23 -12.83
N TRP A 50 8.56 -9.05 -11.64
CA TRP A 50 8.37 -7.84 -10.84
C TRP A 50 9.26 -6.69 -11.33
N LEU A 51 8.64 -5.54 -11.58
CA LEU A 51 9.30 -4.29 -11.95
C LEU A 51 9.20 -3.29 -10.79
N ALA A 52 10.34 -2.86 -10.26
CA ALA A 52 10.39 -1.86 -9.21
C ALA A 52 9.95 -0.48 -9.71
N LEU A 53 9.00 0.13 -9.01
CA LEU A 53 8.51 1.47 -9.30
C LEU A 53 9.21 2.49 -8.41
N LYS A 54 9.65 3.60 -9.01
CA LYS A 54 10.19 4.74 -8.27
C LYS A 54 9.04 5.57 -7.71
N GLN A 55 8.95 5.66 -6.39
CA GLN A 55 7.87 6.39 -5.69
C GLN A 55 7.77 7.85 -6.16
N GLU A 56 8.91 8.53 -6.33
CA GLU A 56 8.99 9.92 -6.78
C GLU A 56 8.32 10.16 -8.14
N SER A 57 8.36 9.15 -9.02
CA SER A 57 7.79 9.22 -10.37
C SER A 57 6.38 8.63 -10.47
N ASN A 58 5.84 8.07 -9.38
CA ASN A 58 4.59 7.30 -9.37
C ASN A 58 3.64 7.73 -8.22
N THR A 59 3.74 8.98 -7.77
CA THR A 59 2.92 9.51 -6.66
C THR A 59 1.42 9.37 -6.93
N GLU A 60 0.95 9.74 -8.13
CA GLU A 60 -0.46 9.61 -8.50
C GLU A 60 -0.97 8.15 -8.50
N LEU A 61 -0.10 7.21 -8.89
CA LEU A 61 -0.44 5.79 -8.84
C LEU A 61 -0.54 5.31 -7.39
N ILE A 62 0.41 5.69 -6.55
CA ILE A 62 0.42 5.34 -5.13
C ILE A 62 -0.81 5.90 -4.42
N ASP A 63 -1.21 7.13 -4.75
CA ASP A 63 -2.44 7.72 -4.19
C ASP A 63 -3.70 6.94 -4.59
N LYS A 64 -3.78 6.47 -5.84
CA LYS A 64 -4.88 5.60 -6.30
C LYS A 64 -4.89 4.24 -5.60
N LEU A 65 -3.72 3.68 -5.31
CA LEU A 65 -3.58 2.39 -4.63
C LEU A 65 -3.80 2.48 -3.13
N ARG A 66 -3.76 3.70 -2.54
CA ARG A 66 -3.77 3.91 -1.09
C ARG A 66 -4.96 3.25 -0.41
N ASP A 67 -6.17 3.47 -0.94
CA ASP A 67 -7.40 2.91 -0.37
C ASP A 67 -7.41 1.38 -0.47
N GLU A 68 -6.99 0.82 -1.60
CA GLU A 68 -6.90 -0.62 -1.81
C GLU A 68 -5.87 -1.28 -0.88
N ILE A 69 -4.72 -0.62 -0.64
CA ILE A 69 -3.70 -1.07 0.31
C ILE A 69 -4.26 -1.06 1.74
N VAL A 70 -4.87 0.05 2.15
CA VAL A 70 -5.44 0.19 3.50
C VAL A 70 -6.53 -0.86 3.75
N LEU A 71 -7.46 -1.04 2.80
CA LEU A 71 -8.51 -2.06 2.89
C LEU A 71 -7.91 -3.46 3.01
N HIS A 72 -6.88 -3.77 2.21
CA HIS A 72 -6.20 -5.06 2.29
C HIS A 72 -5.57 -5.30 3.67
N LEU A 73 -4.88 -4.30 4.22
CA LEU A 73 -4.23 -4.39 5.53
C LEU A 73 -5.26 -4.54 6.66
N GLN A 74 -6.38 -3.84 6.60
CA GLN A 74 -7.47 -3.97 7.57
C GLN A 74 -8.16 -5.33 7.50
N SER A 75 -8.31 -5.91 6.31
CA SER A 75 -8.93 -7.24 6.14
C SER A 75 -8.08 -8.43 6.62
N LYS A 76 -6.78 -8.18 6.85
CA LYS A 76 -5.77 -9.18 7.21
C LYS A 76 -5.46 -9.22 8.71
N GLN A 77 -6.07 -8.34 9.51
CA GLN A 77 -6.08 -8.42 10.98
C GLN A 77 -7.14 -9.41 11.47
#